data_AF-A0A2V7MBU2-F1
#
_entry.id   AF-A0A2V7MBU2-F1
#
_cell.length_a   1.000
_cell.length_b   1.000
_cell.length_c   1.000
_cell.angle_alpha   90.00
_cell.angle_beta   90.00
_cell.angle_gamma   90.00
#
_symmetry.space_group_name_H-M   'P 1'
#
loop_
_entity.id
_entity.type
_entity.pdbx_description
1 polymer ?
#
loop_
_entity_poly.entity_id
_entity_poly.type
_entity_poly.pdbx_seq_one_letter_code
_entity_poly.pdbx_strand_id
1 'polypeptide(L)'
;YFVVVEWAALIFAVGAVFVLRRKMAEAPRPFRTPAYPWVPLFFLLGTVIGVSAIVWGQIQVGNFSPVYGLAIAVAGFPVHYLWKRLKRSQ
;
A
#
# COMPACT_ATOMS: atom_id res chain seq x y z
N TYR A 1 -12.65 -6.24 -6.14
CA TYR A 1 -12.16 -6.65 -4.80
C TYR A 1 -10.64 -6.73 -4.79
N PHE A 2 -10.03 -7.75 -5.41
CA PHE A 2 -8.58 -8.01 -5.34
C PHE A 2 -7.72 -6.86 -5.89
N VAL A 3 -8.13 -6.28 -7.03
CA VAL A 3 -7.40 -5.19 -7.71
C VAL A 3 -7.18 -3.98 -6.80
N VAL A 4 -8.18 -3.55 -6.03
CA VAL A 4 -8.03 -2.35 -5.16
C VAL A 4 -7.04 -2.61 -4.02
N VAL A 5 -7.05 -3.83 -3.46
CA VAL A 5 -6.14 -4.22 -2.38
C VAL A 5 -4.70 -4.34 -2.90
N GLU A 6 -4.51 -4.96 -4.07
CA GLU A 6 -3.22 -5.06 -4.74
C GLU A 6 -2.62 -3.68 -5.04
N TRP A 7 -3.42 -2.77 -5.60
CA TRP A 7 -2.97 -1.41 -5.93
C TRP A 7 -2.66 -0.61 -4.67
N ALA A 8 -3.43 -0.78 -3.60
CA ALA A 8 -3.10 -0.21 -2.30
C ALA A 8 -1.74 -0.73 -1.77
N ALA A 9 -1.47 -2.03 -1.91
CA ALA A 9 -0.18 -2.60 -1.52
C ALA A 9 0.99 -2.02 -2.32
N LEU A 10 0.81 -1.73 -3.62
CA LEU A 10 1.82 -1.06 -4.45
C LEU A 10 2.13 0.36 -3.97
N ILE A 11 1.12 1.13 -3.53
CA ILE A 11 1.33 2.45 -2.92
C ILE A 11 2.23 2.32 -1.69
N PHE A 12 1.95 1.36 -0.81
CA PHE A 12 2.79 1.12 0.37
C PHE A 12 4.21 0.67 0.01
N ALA A 13 4.35 -0.23 -0.96
CA ALA A 13 5.66 -0.73 -1.39
C ALA A 13 6.53 0.40 -1.96
N VAL A 14 5.97 1.24 -2.85
CA VAL A 14 6.69 2.38 -3.42
C VAL A 14 6.95 3.47 -2.38
N GLY A 15 5.97 3.76 -1.52
CA GLY A 15 6.13 4.66 -0.37
C GLY A 15 7.26 4.22 0.56
N ALA A 16 7.38 2.91 0.82
CA ALA A 16 8.43 2.34 1.63
C ALA A 16 9.83 2.57 1.02
N VAL A 17 9.98 2.66 -0.30
CA VAL A 17 11.26 3.00 -0.94
C VAL A 17 11.73 4.39 -0.53
N PHE A 18 10.83 5.39 -0.45
CA PHE A 18 11.19 6.74 0.01
C PHE A 18 11.62 6.74 1.48
N VAL A 19 10.90 6.00 2.33
CA VAL A 19 11.23 5.85 3.75
C VAL A 19 12.57 5.13 3.94
N LEU A 20 12.76 4.02 3.23
CA LEU A 20 13.97 3.19 3.31
C LEU A 20 15.18 3.96 2.80
N ARG A 21 15.02 4.80 1.77
CA ARG A 21 16.11 5.66 1.27
C ARG A 21 16.59 6.67 2.30
N ARG A 22 15.71 7.13 3.20
CA ARG A 22 16.07 8.01 4.34
C ARG A 22 16.63 7.22 5.51
N LYS A 23 16.04 6.08 5.85
CA LYS A 23 16.43 5.26 7.00
C LYS A 23 17.74 4.48 6.78
N MET A 24 18.00 4.07 5.54
CA MET A 24 19.17 3.28 5.12
C MET A 24 19.89 4.01 3.99
N ALA A 25 20.41 5.20 4.31
CA ALA A 25 21.14 6.04 3.36
C ALA A 25 22.40 5.32 2.82
N GLU A 26 23.17 4.70 3.72
CA GLU A 26 24.47 4.05 3.46
C GLU A 26 24.39 2.62 2.90
N ALA A 27 23.18 2.04 2.79
CA ALA A 27 23.06 0.68 2.27
C ALA A 27 23.51 0.62 0.79
N PRO A 28 24.25 -0.43 0.38
CA PRO A 28 24.65 -0.59 -1.02
C PRO A 28 23.41 -0.72 -1.91
N ARG A 29 23.36 0.06 -3.01
CA ARG A 29 22.22 0.12 -3.95
C ARG A 29 22.64 -0.34 -5.35
N PRO A 30 22.66 -1.66 -5.63
CA PRO A 30 22.99 -2.19 -6.94
C PRO A 30 22.07 -1.67 -8.06
N PHE A 31 20.80 -1.39 -7.72
CA PHE A 31 19.83 -0.81 -8.64
C PHE A 31 19.25 0.49 -8.07
N ARG A 32 19.16 1.52 -8.91
CA ARG A 32 18.47 2.78 -8.59
C ARG A 32 17.40 3.01 -9.64
N THR A 33 16.20 3.36 -9.18
CA THR A 33 15.11 3.76 -10.06
C THR A 33 15.55 4.95 -10.93
N PRO A 34 15.49 4.84 -12.27
CA PRO A 34 15.80 5.94 -13.16
C PRO A 34 14.95 7.18 -12.83
N ALA A 35 15.54 8.37 -12.93
CA ALA A 35 14.87 9.65 -12.64
C ALA A 35 14.16 9.70 -11.26
N TYR A 36 14.72 9.02 -10.25
CA TYR A 36 14.32 9.23 -8.87
C TYR A 36 14.58 10.69 -8.44
N PRO A 37 13.65 11.36 -7.72
CA PRO A 37 12.41 10.82 -7.13
C PRO A 37 11.16 10.92 -8.03
N TRP A 38 11.27 11.51 -9.22
CA TRP A 38 10.12 11.86 -10.05
C TRP A 38 9.33 10.65 -10.55
N VAL A 39 10.00 9.64 -11.10
CA VAL A 39 9.34 8.43 -11.62
C VAL A 39 8.47 7.74 -10.56
N PRO A 40 9.00 7.37 -9.37
CA PRO A 40 8.18 6.76 -8.35
C PRO A 40 7.11 7.69 -7.77
N LEU A 41 7.32 9.02 -7.80
CA LEU A 41 6.31 9.99 -7.36
C LEU A 41 5.12 10.04 -8.33
N PHE A 42 5.38 10.09 -9.65
CA PHE A 42 4.32 10.04 -10.66
C PHE A 42 3.55 8.73 -10.61
N PHE A 43 4.25 7.61 -10.42
CA PHE A 43 3.60 6.32 -10.19
C PHE A 43 2.67 6.38 -8.97
N LEU A 44 3.16 6.86 -7.82
CA LEU A 44 2.36 6.96 -6.60
C LEU A 44 1.10 7.82 -6.81
N LEU A 45 1.26 8.99 -7.43
CA LEU A 45 0.15 9.91 -7.72
C LEU A 45 -0.88 9.26 -8.66
N GLY A 46 -0.42 8.65 -9.76
CA GLY A 46 -1.30 7.97 -10.71
C GLY A 46 -2.05 6.81 -10.08
N THR A 47 -1.38 5.99 -9.27
CA THR A 47 -2.00 4.87 -8.55
C THR A 47 -3.04 5.36 -7.55
N VAL A 48 -2.75 6.40 -6.77
CA VAL A 48 -3.72 6.98 -5.80
C VAL A 48 -4.95 7.52 -6.53
N ILE A 49 -4.75 8.27 -7.62
CA ILE A 49 -5.86 8.82 -8.43
C ILE A 49 -6.68 7.68 -9.03
N GLY A 50 -6.02 6.69 -9.64
CA GLY A 50 -6.69 5.54 -10.27
C GLY A 50 -7.51 4.72 -9.28
N VAL A 51 -6.93 4.38 -8.11
CA VAL A 51 -7.65 3.66 -7.06
C VAL A 51 -8.84 4.48 -6.55
N SER A 52 -8.67 5.78 -6.33
CA SER A 52 -9.75 6.66 -5.88
C SER A 52 -10.88 6.72 -6.90
N ALA A 53 -10.56 6.84 -8.20
CA ALA A 53 -11.55 6.84 -9.28
C ALA A 53 -12.30 5.50 -9.37
N ILE A 54 -11.60 4.37 -9.22
CA ILE A 54 -12.22 3.02 -9.22
C ILE A 54 -13.19 2.90 -8.04
N VAL A 55 -12.74 3.22 -6.82
CA VAL A 55 -13.57 3.13 -5.62
C VAL A 55 -14.79 4.05 -5.73
N TRP A 56 -14.58 5.30 -6.16
CA TRP A 56 -15.66 6.25 -6.37
C TRP A 56 -16.68 5.73 -7.39
N GLY A 57 -16.22 5.26 -8.55
CA GLY A 57 -17.08 4.69 -9.58
C GLY A 57 -17.90 3.51 -9.08
N GLN A 58 -17.33 2.62 -8.28
CA GLN A 58 -18.07 1.48 -7.71
C GLN A 58 -19.10 1.89 -6.65
N ILE A 59 -18.83 2.93 -5.85
CA ILE A 59 -19.79 3.46 -4.87
C ILE A 59 -21.01 4.06 -5.57
N GLN A 60 -20.81 4.76 -6.70
CA GLN A 60 -21.92 5.38 -7.46
C GLN A 60 -22.94 4.35 -7.98
N VAL A 61 -22.49 3.14 -8.34
CA VAL A 61 -23.37 2.01 -8.72
C VAL A 61 -23.84 1.18 -7.53
N GLY A 62 -23.63 1.65 -6.29
CA GLY A 62 -24.05 0.97 -5.06
C GLY A 62 -23.21 -0.25 -4.69
N ASN A 63 -22.06 -0.47 -5.35
CA ASN A 63 -21.19 -1.61 -5.10
C ASN A 63 -20.10 -1.27 -4.07
N PHE A 64 -20.31 -1.69 -2.83
CA PHE A 64 -19.35 -1.51 -1.74
C PHE A 64 -18.28 -2.62 -1.63
N SER A 65 -18.24 -3.57 -2.58
CA SER A 65 -17.25 -4.67 -2.61
C SER A 65 -15.78 -4.21 -2.48
N PRO A 66 -15.34 -3.08 -3.09
CA PRO A 66 -13.96 -2.60 -2.91
C PRO A 66 -13.66 -2.17 -1.46
N VAL A 67 -14.66 -1.57 -0.79
CA VAL A 67 -14.53 -1.11 0.60
C VAL A 67 -14.36 -2.30 1.53
N TYR A 68 -15.14 -3.37 1.34
CA TYR A 68 -14.98 -4.60 2.11
C TYR A 68 -13.60 -5.24 1.91
N GLY A 69 -13.06 -5.21 0.69
CA GLY A 69 -11.71 -5.71 0.45
C GLY A 69 -10.63 -4.95 1.20
N LEU A 70 -10.74 -3.62 1.23
CA LEU A 70 -9.84 -2.79 2.00
C LEU A 70 -10.01 -3.02 3.51
N ALA A 71 -11.25 -3.18 3.98
CA ALA A 71 -11.55 -3.47 5.38
C ALA A 71 -10.95 -4.80 5.85
N ILE A 72 -11.02 -5.86 5.03
CA ILE A 72 -10.40 -7.15 5.31
C ILE A 72 -8.87 -7.02 5.36
N ALA A 73 -8.27 -6.30 4.42
CA ALA A 73 -6.83 -6.05 4.42
C ALA A 73 -6.38 -5.31 5.69
N VAL A 74 -7.15 -4.29 6.11
CA VAL A 74 -6.89 -3.53 7.34
C VAL A 74 -7.11 -4.41 8.58
N ALA A 75 -8.08 -5.31 8.59
CA ALA A 75 -8.31 -6.26 9.68
C ALA A 75 -7.14 -7.24 9.90
N GLY A 76 -6.26 -7.42 8.91
CA GLY A 76 -5.00 -8.14 9.09
C GLY A 76 -4.07 -7.51 10.14
N PHE A 77 -4.07 -6.18 10.29
CA PHE A 77 -3.24 -5.48 11.28
C PHE A 77 -3.62 -5.78 12.74
N PRO A 78 -4.88 -5.63 13.19
CA PRO A 78 -5.27 -5.97 14.55
C PRO A 78 -5.11 -7.47 14.83
N VAL A 79 -5.41 -8.34 13.86
CA VAL A 79 -5.17 -9.79 14.00
C VAL A 79 -3.69 -10.11 14.22
N HIS A 80 -2.80 -9.48 13.44
CA HIS A 80 -1.35 -9.64 13.63
C HIS A 80 -0.90 -9.15 15.01
N TYR A 81 -1.45 -8.01 15.47
CA TYR A 81 -1.13 -7.47 16.78
C TYR A 81 -1.61 -8.36 17.93
N LEU A 82 -2.84 -8.88 17.85
CA LEU A 82 -3.40 -9.86 18.78
C LEU A 82 -2.53 -11.12 18.83
N TRP A 83 -2.17 -11.66 17.67
CA TRP A 83 -1.30 -12.84 17.58
C TRP A 83 0.06 -12.59 18.25
N LYS A 84 0.68 -11.43 18.00
CA LYS A 84 1.98 -11.08 18.60
C LYS A 84 1.90 -10.94 20.13
N ARG A 85 0.76 -10.48 20.67
CA ARG A 85 0.51 -10.46 22.12
C ARG A 85 0.35 -11.87 22.69
N LEU A 86 -0.40 -12.74 22.00
CA LEU A 86 -0.58 -14.14 22.40
C LEU A 86 0.74 -14.93 22.38
N LYS A 87 1.56 -14.77 21.33
CA LYS A 87 2.89 -15.42 21.24
C LYS A 87 3.94 -14.89 22.22
N ARG A 88 3.72 -13.72 22.84
CA ARG A 88 4.59 -13.17 23.90
C ARG A 88 4.26 -13.71 25.30
N SER A 89 3.15 -14.46 25.43
CA SER A 89 2.69 -15.05 26.69
C SER A 89 3.03 -16.54 26.83
N GLN A 90 3.91 -17.04 25.97
CA GLN A 90 4.58 -18.35 26.03
C GLN A 90 6.08 -18.08 26.04
#